data_AF-A0A7C3RB86-F1
#
_entry.id   AF-A0A7C3RB86-F1
#
_cell.length_a   1.000
_cell.length_b   1.000
_cell.length_c   1.000
_cell.angle_alpha   90.00
_cell.angle_beta   90.00
_cell.angle_gamma   90.00
#
_symmetry.space_group_name_H-M   'P 1'
#
loop_
_entity.id
_entity.type
_entity.pdbx_description
1 polymer ?
#
loop_
_entity_poly.entity_id
_entity_poly.type
_entity_poly.pdbx_seq_one_letter_code
_entity_poly.pdbx_strand_id
1 'polypeptide(L)'
;MVDTLSTDETFLVFWQDNRGGQGSDIYALRIGPNGPMGSEIIVERAIAEQLKPAVAHNGADQYLVVWEDTRNTFGPQNPPHDIYGCCVDREGRVNDQAFAICRDSGDQARPAVAFNSLTGAYLVVWQDDRGGNYDIYGVYVNVCAGPTPVFTLTPSPTTLVTRTPTRTPFSTPTRTPTPGRAKAYLSLLLSSLSRSRPTPTATPWCDPYEPNDDRRVNPWGPLVSGQSYQAKLCRGDKEDNYYLDATTAGSLQIRLQQPGALVNHTSLWVYSADDLARPLPNCGTGPIRVGDYRCTCSLPRVGRYVVRFYSEKPDVYYDDVNLYSLQVMFQ
;
A
#
# COMPACT_ATOMS: atom_id res chain seq x y z
N MET A 1 -11.48 10.35 15.41
CA MET A 1 -12.02 10.71 14.07
C MET A 1 -13.10 9.69 13.72
N VAL A 2 -14.17 10.10 13.02
CA VAL A 2 -15.25 9.21 12.58
C VAL A 2 -15.25 9.22 11.07
N ASP A 3 -15.15 8.06 10.42
CA ASP A 3 -15.42 7.92 8.99
C ASP A 3 -16.73 7.16 8.82
N THR A 4 -17.55 7.60 7.88
CA THR A 4 -18.92 7.12 7.69
C THR A 4 -19.02 6.43 6.36
N LEU A 5 -19.43 5.16 6.36
CA LEU A 5 -20.44 4.55 5.51
C LEU A 5 -20.31 3.02 5.64
N SER A 6 -21.16 2.43 6.48
CA SER A 6 -21.55 1.02 6.34
C SER A 6 -23.05 0.99 6.10
N THR A 7 -23.52 0.05 5.27
CA THR A 7 -24.93 -0.12 4.90
C THR A 7 -25.86 -0.47 6.09
N ASP A 8 -25.32 -0.53 7.31
CA ASP A 8 -25.95 -1.12 8.50
C ASP A 8 -26.08 -0.11 9.68
N GLU A 9 -25.91 1.20 9.44
CA GLU A 9 -25.89 2.26 10.49
C GLU A 9 -24.85 2.06 11.60
N THR A 10 -23.78 1.31 11.32
CA THR A 10 -22.68 1.08 12.27
C THR A 10 -21.45 1.92 11.92
N PHE A 11 -20.79 2.43 12.97
CA PHE A 11 -19.55 3.20 12.89
C PHE A 11 -18.45 2.48 13.67
N LEU A 12 -17.22 2.54 13.18
CA LEU A 12 -16.03 2.21 13.95
C LEU A 12 -15.28 3.51 14.22
N VAL A 13 -15.24 3.90 15.50
CA VAL A 13 -14.65 5.17 15.93
C VAL A 13 -13.25 4.91 16.46
N PHE A 14 -12.29 5.75 16.08
CA PHE A 14 -10.90 5.67 16.48
C PHE A 14 -10.48 6.91 17.27
N TRP A 15 -9.73 6.72 18.35
CA TRP A 15 -9.19 7.81 19.16
C TRP A 15 -7.83 7.45 19.76
N GLN A 16 -7.10 8.48 20.21
CA GLN A 16 -5.90 8.32 21.03
C GLN A 16 -6.26 8.53 22.51
N ASP A 17 -5.64 7.78 23.41
CA ASP A 17 -5.87 7.89 24.85
C ASP A 17 -4.62 7.50 25.64
N ASN A 18 -4.30 8.25 26.69
CA ASN A 18 -3.10 8.05 27.51
C ASN A 18 -3.36 7.24 28.80
N ARG A 19 -4.53 6.60 28.92
CA ARG A 19 -4.90 5.77 30.08
C ARG A 19 -3.91 4.64 30.40
N GLY A 20 -3.09 4.20 29.44
CA GLY A 20 -2.07 3.16 29.61
C GLY A 20 -0.81 3.60 30.37
N GLY A 21 -0.60 4.91 30.54
CA GLY A 21 0.47 5.47 31.38
C GLY A 21 1.90 5.34 30.82
N GLN A 22 2.07 4.93 29.57
CA GLN A 22 3.38 4.81 28.88
C GLN A 22 3.46 5.65 27.58
N GLY A 23 2.49 6.55 27.40
CA GLY A 23 2.24 7.26 26.15
C GLY A 23 0.77 7.13 25.77
N SER A 24 0.34 7.86 24.74
CA SER A 24 -0.96 7.71 24.11
C SER A 24 -0.98 6.48 23.23
N ASP A 25 -1.99 5.63 23.37
CA ASP A 25 -2.25 4.46 22.53
C ASP A 25 -3.41 4.75 21.57
N ILE A 26 -3.56 3.96 20.50
CA ILE A 26 -4.73 4.05 19.59
C ILE A 26 -5.77 3.01 19.98
N TYR A 27 -7.00 3.47 20.15
CA TYR A 27 -8.16 2.66 20.51
C TYR A 27 -9.28 2.79 19.48
N ALA A 28 -10.17 1.81 19.49
CA ALA A 28 -11.40 1.84 18.70
C ALA A 28 -12.61 1.27 19.44
N LEU A 29 -13.81 1.62 18.98
CA LEU A 29 -15.07 1.09 19.48
C LEU A 29 -16.10 1.08 18.35
N ARG A 30 -16.82 -0.04 18.24
CA ARG A 30 -17.98 -0.14 17.35
C ARG A 30 -19.17 0.52 18.00
N ILE A 31 -19.85 1.37 17.26
CA ILE A 31 -21.05 2.10 17.69
C ILE A 31 -22.14 1.80 16.68
N GLY A 32 -23.26 1.25 17.16
CA GLY A 32 -24.47 1.06 16.36
C GLY A 32 -25.55 2.08 16.73
N PRO A 33 -26.75 1.95 16.15
CA PRO A 33 -27.87 2.88 16.40
C PRO A 33 -28.31 2.91 17.87
N ASN A 34 -28.03 1.85 18.63
CA ASN A 34 -28.38 1.73 20.05
C ASN A 34 -27.19 1.96 21.00
N GLY A 35 -26.05 2.47 20.49
CA GLY A 35 -24.85 2.74 21.29
C GLY A 35 -23.70 1.74 21.08
N PRO A 36 -22.77 1.64 22.05
CA PRO A 36 -21.60 0.77 21.96
C PRO A 36 -21.95 -0.69 21.66
N MET A 37 -21.23 -1.28 20.71
CA MET A 37 -21.36 -2.67 20.28
C MET A 37 -20.12 -3.46 20.66
N GLY A 38 -20.12 -4.03 21.86
CA GLY A 38 -19.01 -4.85 22.37
C GLY A 38 -17.99 -4.05 23.19
N SER A 39 -16.77 -4.57 23.25
CA SER A 39 -15.66 -4.02 24.02
C SER A 39 -14.90 -2.95 23.23
N GLU A 40 -14.19 -2.08 23.95
CA GLU A 40 -13.12 -1.28 23.33
C GLU A 40 -12.04 -2.21 22.75
N ILE A 41 -11.52 -1.79 21.61
CA ILE A 41 -10.48 -2.46 20.83
C ILE A 41 -9.19 -1.67 21.02
N ILE A 42 -8.10 -2.37 21.24
CA ILE A 42 -6.75 -1.80 21.23
C ILE A 42 -6.24 -1.95 19.81
N VAL A 43 -6.03 -0.82 19.14
CA VAL A 43 -5.54 -0.78 17.75
C VAL A 43 -4.02 -0.81 17.73
N GLU A 44 -3.39 -0.05 18.62
CA GLU A 44 -1.94 -0.09 18.82
C GLU A 44 -1.62 0.27 20.27
N ARG A 45 -0.62 -0.43 20.82
CA ARG A 45 -0.04 -0.19 22.15
C ARG A 45 1.47 -0.44 22.05
N ALA A 46 2.10 0.34 21.19
CA ALA A 46 3.55 0.31 21.12
C ALA A 46 4.12 1.12 22.29
N ILE A 47 5.42 1.01 22.49
CA ILE A 47 6.13 1.91 23.39
C ILE A 47 5.99 3.36 22.90
N ALA A 48 6.02 4.32 23.84
CA ALA A 48 5.93 5.76 23.57
C ALA A 48 4.57 6.20 22.99
N GLU A 49 4.56 7.28 22.22
CA GLU A 49 3.33 7.97 21.81
C GLU A 49 2.83 7.49 20.45
N GLN A 50 1.54 7.22 20.35
CA GLN A 50 0.76 7.10 19.13
C GLN A 50 -0.32 8.19 19.09
N LEU A 51 -0.17 9.13 18.16
CA LEU A 51 -0.92 10.39 18.15
C LEU A 51 -1.62 10.62 16.82
N LYS A 52 -2.65 11.45 16.87
CA LYS A 52 -3.38 12.01 15.73
C LYS A 52 -3.86 10.94 14.73
N PRO A 53 -4.65 9.94 15.17
CA PRO A 53 -5.15 8.93 14.28
C PRO A 53 -6.06 9.54 13.20
N ALA A 54 -5.83 9.14 11.95
CA ALA A 54 -6.71 9.36 10.81
C ALA A 54 -7.15 8.02 10.22
N VAL A 55 -8.34 7.97 9.61
CA VAL A 55 -8.94 6.71 9.14
C VAL A 55 -9.68 6.90 7.82
N ALA A 56 -9.63 5.88 6.96
CA ALA A 56 -10.48 5.76 5.78
C ALA A 56 -11.02 4.33 5.64
N HIS A 57 -12.27 4.19 5.21
CA HIS A 57 -12.93 2.92 4.90
C HIS A 57 -12.95 2.62 3.39
N ASN A 58 -12.82 1.35 2.99
CA ASN A 58 -12.89 0.96 1.58
C ASN A 58 -14.32 0.79 1.02
N GLY A 59 -15.34 1.00 1.84
CA GLY A 59 -16.74 0.80 1.46
C GLY A 59 -17.19 -0.67 1.46
N ALA A 60 -16.31 -1.60 1.83
CA ALA A 60 -16.62 -3.01 2.03
C ALA A 60 -16.43 -3.38 3.51
N ASP A 61 -15.29 -3.97 3.86
CA ASP A 61 -15.07 -4.54 5.20
C ASP A 61 -13.74 -4.10 5.83
N GLN A 62 -13.10 -3.03 5.33
CA GLN A 62 -11.73 -2.70 5.73
C GLN A 62 -11.49 -1.20 5.93
N TYR A 63 -10.87 -0.89 7.07
CA TYR A 63 -10.38 0.42 7.46
C TYR A 63 -8.85 0.43 7.42
N LEU A 64 -8.27 1.51 6.88
CA LEU A 64 -6.88 1.86 7.12
C LEU A 64 -6.84 2.97 8.16
N VAL A 65 -6.17 2.70 9.28
CA VAL A 65 -5.93 3.67 10.36
C VAL A 65 -4.46 4.03 10.34
N VAL A 66 -4.15 5.33 10.34
CA VAL A 66 -2.78 5.86 10.34
C VAL A 66 -2.58 6.84 11.48
N TRP A 67 -1.38 6.92 12.05
CA TRP A 67 -1.06 7.77 13.20
C TRP A 67 0.42 8.21 13.17
N GLU A 68 0.72 9.26 13.94
CA GLU A 68 2.08 9.67 14.29
C GLU A 68 2.61 8.75 15.38
N ASP A 69 3.84 8.28 15.26
CA ASP A 69 4.40 7.26 16.14
C ASP A 69 5.82 7.61 16.59
N THR A 70 6.09 7.55 17.89
CA THR A 70 7.42 7.87 18.45
C THR A 70 8.17 6.64 18.96
N ARG A 71 7.72 5.41 18.63
CA ARG A 71 8.31 4.15 19.13
C ARG A 71 9.77 3.96 18.78
N ASN A 72 10.25 4.61 17.72
CA ASN A 72 11.61 4.45 17.20
C ASN A 72 12.59 5.50 17.71
N THR A 73 12.18 6.30 18.69
CA THR A 73 12.93 7.49 19.13
C THR A 73 13.60 7.27 20.48
N PHE A 74 14.86 6.81 20.44
CA PHE A 74 15.70 6.66 21.63
C PHE A 74 16.97 7.51 21.48
N GLY A 75 16.94 8.77 21.90
CA GLY A 75 18.13 9.64 21.88
C GLY A 75 17.87 11.11 22.23
N PRO A 76 18.92 11.92 22.51
CA PRO A 76 18.81 13.30 23.03
C PRO A 76 18.43 14.36 21.97
N GLN A 77 17.96 13.94 20.79
CA GLN A 77 17.35 14.82 19.79
C GLN A 77 15.85 14.56 19.88
N ASN A 78 15.03 15.62 19.93
CA ASN A 78 13.56 15.56 20.00
C ASN A 78 12.98 14.34 19.26
N PRO A 79 11.95 13.67 19.78
CA PRO A 79 11.46 12.43 19.18
C PRO A 79 10.98 12.71 17.73
N PRO A 80 11.67 12.22 16.68
CA PRO A 80 11.10 12.29 15.34
C PRO A 80 9.86 11.39 15.29
N HIS A 81 8.71 11.98 14.95
CA HIS A 81 7.51 11.23 14.68
C HIS A 81 7.70 10.47 13.36
N ASP A 82 7.37 9.19 13.34
CA ASP A 82 7.21 8.38 12.14
C ASP A 82 5.72 8.27 11.81
N ILE A 83 5.34 7.97 10.56
CA ILE A 83 3.94 7.61 10.25
C ILE A 83 3.80 6.10 10.25
N TYR A 84 2.89 5.61 11.07
CA TYR A 84 2.50 4.21 11.12
C TYR A 84 1.03 4.06 10.76
N GLY A 85 0.64 2.83 10.43
CA GLY A 85 -0.75 2.47 10.25
C GLY A 85 -0.98 0.98 10.43
N CYS A 86 -2.23 0.61 10.58
CA CYS A 86 -2.67 -0.77 10.54
C CYS A 86 -4.04 -0.85 9.89
N CYS A 87 -4.42 -2.07 9.54
CA CYS A 87 -5.74 -2.32 9.02
C CYS A 87 -6.63 -3.01 10.02
N VAL A 88 -7.89 -2.61 9.97
CA VAL A 88 -8.92 -3.06 10.90
C VAL A 88 -10.12 -3.48 10.08
N ASP A 89 -10.64 -4.67 10.34
CA ASP A 89 -11.85 -5.14 9.69
C ASP A 89 -13.11 -4.45 10.25
N ARG A 90 -14.26 -4.64 9.59
CA ARG A 90 -15.56 -4.11 10.03
C ARG A 90 -16.03 -4.59 11.41
N GLU A 91 -15.53 -5.72 11.90
CA GLU A 91 -15.80 -6.21 13.25
C GLU A 91 -14.80 -5.65 14.28
N GLY A 92 -13.85 -4.83 13.85
CA GLY A 92 -12.84 -4.24 14.72
C GLY A 92 -11.66 -5.17 15.00
N ARG A 93 -11.47 -6.23 14.22
CA ARG A 93 -10.26 -7.07 14.31
C ARG A 93 -9.11 -6.33 13.68
N VAL A 94 -8.06 -6.14 14.46
CA VAL A 94 -6.84 -5.45 14.06
C VAL A 94 -5.91 -6.48 13.44
N ASN A 95 -5.24 -6.13 12.34
CA ASN A 95 -4.16 -6.95 11.81
C ASN A 95 -3.04 -7.04 12.86
N ASP A 96 -2.47 -8.22 13.09
CA ASP A 96 -1.60 -8.52 14.24
C ASP A 96 -0.33 -7.65 14.34
N GLN A 97 -0.02 -6.85 13.32
CA GLN A 97 1.10 -5.90 13.36
C GLN A 97 0.81 -4.60 12.61
N ALA A 98 1.04 -3.46 13.28
CA ALA A 98 1.12 -2.17 12.61
C ALA A 98 2.39 -2.06 11.75
N PHE A 99 2.28 -1.33 10.65
CA PHE A 99 3.34 -1.14 9.69
C PHE A 99 3.69 0.33 9.51
N ALA A 100 4.92 0.56 9.09
CA ALA A 100 5.51 1.87 8.95
C ALA A 100 5.20 2.51 7.59
N ILE A 101 4.29 3.48 7.53
CA ILE A 101 4.03 4.25 6.30
C ILE A 101 5.26 5.06 5.88
N CYS A 102 5.94 5.69 6.84
CA CYS A 102 7.17 6.45 6.62
C CYS A 102 8.02 6.47 7.91
N ARG A 103 9.33 6.27 7.76
CA ARG A 103 10.34 6.32 8.83
C ARG A 103 11.64 6.96 8.36
N ASP A 104 11.52 7.87 7.42
CA ASP A 104 12.68 8.55 6.86
C ASP A 104 13.26 9.52 7.90
N SER A 105 14.46 10.03 7.65
CA SER A 105 15.07 11.03 8.53
C SER A 105 14.18 12.28 8.65
N GLY A 106 14.17 12.92 9.83
CA GLY A 106 13.34 14.10 10.07
C GLY A 106 12.00 13.74 10.70
N ASP A 107 11.17 14.74 10.95
CA ASP A 107 9.88 14.57 11.60
C ASP A 107 8.77 14.32 10.57
N GLN A 108 7.97 13.27 10.78
CA GLN A 108 6.77 13.00 10.00
C GLN A 108 5.51 13.13 10.84
N ALA A 109 4.66 14.09 10.50
CA ALA A 109 3.55 14.51 11.33
C ALA A 109 2.24 14.68 10.54
N ARG A 110 1.13 14.67 11.29
CA ARG A 110 -0.24 14.99 10.87
C ARG A 110 -0.69 14.18 9.65
N PRO A 111 -0.76 12.84 9.78
CA PRO A 111 -1.20 12.01 8.68
C PRO A 111 -2.68 12.28 8.36
N ALA A 112 -3.03 12.16 7.08
CA ALA A 112 -4.38 12.08 6.60
C ALA A 112 -4.49 10.94 5.58
N VAL A 113 -5.67 10.32 5.48
CA VAL A 113 -5.90 9.17 4.61
C VAL A 113 -7.25 9.27 3.91
N ALA A 114 -7.30 8.84 2.66
CA ALA A 114 -8.54 8.72 1.87
C ALA A 114 -8.52 7.45 1.02
N PHE A 115 -9.69 6.86 0.76
CA PHE A 115 -9.81 5.69 -0.11
C PHE A 115 -10.31 6.06 -1.50
N ASN A 116 -9.70 5.48 -2.54
CA ASN A 116 -10.14 5.60 -3.92
C ASN A 116 -10.80 4.29 -4.36
N SER A 117 -12.14 4.31 -4.47
CA SER A 117 -12.93 3.15 -4.88
C SER A 117 -12.73 2.71 -6.35
N LEU A 118 -12.18 3.58 -7.20
CA LEU A 118 -11.88 3.23 -8.59
C LEU A 118 -10.60 2.40 -8.72
N THR A 119 -9.61 2.68 -7.88
CA THR A 119 -8.31 2.00 -7.91
C THR A 119 -8.18 0.94 -6.82
N GLY A 120 -9.05 0.95 -5.82
CA GLY A 120 -8.95 0.09 -4.64
C GLY A 120 -7.82 0.49 -3.68
N ALA A 121 -7.29 1.71 -3.79
CA ALA A 121 -6.11 2.15 -3.06
C ALA A 121 -6.46 3.23 -2.03
N TYR A 122 -5.76 3.22 -0.90
CA TYR A 122 -5.72 4.37 0.00
C TYR A 122 -4.62 5.34 -0.44
N LEU A 123 -4.83 6.63 -0.27
CA LEU A 123 -3.79 7.66 -0.33
C LEU A 123 -3.55 8.16 1.09
N VAL A 124 -2.34 7.97 1.61
CA VAL A 124 -1.89 8.54 2.88
C VAL A 124 -0.99 9.74 2.57
N VAL A 125 -1.20 10.86 3.26
CA VAL A 125 -0.38 12.06 3.15
C VAL A 125 0.04 12.55 4.53
N TRP A 126 1.20 13.18 4.65
CA TRP A 126 1.75 13.71 5.91
C TRP A 126 2.64 14.93 5.67
N GLN A 127 2.95 15.66 6.75
CA GLN A 127 3.99 16.67 6.79
C GLN A 127 5.33 16.02 7.10
N ASP A 128 6.40 16.39 6.40
CA ASP A 128 7.70 15.74 6.54
C ASP A 128 8.84 16.77 6.54
N ASP A 129 9.70 16.71 7.55
CA ASP A 129 10.82 17.63 7.77
C ASP A 129 12.18 17.08 7.33
N ARG A 130 12.23 16.02 6.50
CA ARG A 130 13.49 15.43 6.02
C ARG A 130 14.43 16.42 5.31
N GLY A 131 13.88 17.50 4.78
CA GLY A 131 14.61 18.57 4.07
C GLY A 131 14.95 19.79 4.96
N GLY A 132 14.67 19.74 6.26
CA GLY A 132 14.83 20.87 7.19
C GLY A 132 13.75 21.95 7.08
N ASN A 133 12.67 21.66 6.36
CA ASN A 133 11.36 22.32 6.48
C ASN A 133 10.26 21.28 6.23
N TYR A 134 9.07 21.50 6.81
CA TYR A 134 7.90 20.65 6.55
C TYR A 134 7.34 20.84 5.14
N ASP A 135 7.44 19.80 4.33
CA ASP A 135 6.75 19.66 3.04
C ASP A 135 5.66 18.58 3.12
N ILE A 136 4.76 18.52 2.12
CA ILE A 136 3.73 17.48 2.06
C ILE A 136 4.21 16.31 1.22
N TYR A 137 4.20 15.13 1.82
CA TYR A 137 4.49 13.87 1.17
C TYR A 137 3.28 12.96 1.20
N GLY A 138 3.27 11.95 0.35
CA GLY A 138 2.19 10.99 0.31
C GLY A 138 2.54 9.70 -0.39
N VAL A 139 1.81 8.65 -0.06
CA VAL A 139 1.93 7.35 -0.68
C VAL A 139 0.59 6.66 -0.86
N TYR A 140 0.50 5.86 -1.92
CA TYR A 140 -0.60 4.94 -2.09
C TYR A 140 -0.38 3.67 -1.27
N VAL A 141 -1.37 3.30 -0.47
CA VAL A 141 -1.42 2.03 0.24
C VAL A 141 -2.48 1.17 -0.45
N ASN A 142 -2.02 0.23 -1.28
CA ASN A 142 -2.89 -0.61 -2.11
C ASN A 142 -3.41 -1.85 -1.38
N VAL A 143 -2.76 -2.23 -0.28
CA VAL A 143 -3.14 -3.42 0.48
C VAL A 143 -2.99 -3.11 1.95
N CYS A 144 -3.98 -3.57 2.71
CA CYS A 144 -4.00 -3.49 4.15
C CYS A 144 -3.10 -4.52 4.85
N ALA A 145 -1.94 -4.78 4.22
CA ALA A 145 -0.92 -5.73 4.62
C ALA A 145 0.48 -5.10 4.74
N GLY A 146 0.62 -3.78 4.61
CA GLY A 146 1.92 -3.10 4.70
C GLY A 146 2.10 -1.98 3.68
N PRO A 147 3.14 -1.15 3.80
CA PRO A 147 3.31 0.10 3.08
C PRO A 147 4.15 -0.08 1.79
N THR A 148 3.86 0.73 0.77
CA THR A 148 4.87 1.15 -0.23
C THR A 148 5.34 2.59 0.12
N PRO A 149 6.49 3.12 -0.37
CA PRO A 149 6.92 4.51 -0.16
C PRO A 149 6.79 5.44 -1.39
N VAL A 150 6.18 6.60 -1.09
CA VAL A 150 6.39 8.01 -1.46
C VAL A 150 6.66 8.45 -2.93
N PHE A 151 5.71 9.22 -3.50
CA PHE A 151 6.00 10.20 -4.57
C PHE A 151 6.36 11.56 -3.94
N THR A 152 7.48 12.16 -4.33
CA THR A 152 7.77 13.58 -4.06
C THR A 152 7.06 14.46 -5.10
N LEU A 153 6.14 15.32 -4.66
CA LEU A 153 5.72 16.45 -5.48
C LEU A 153 6.82 17.52 -5.40
N THR A 154 7.81 17.49 -6.28
CA THR A 154 8.63 18.68 -6.51
C THR A 154 7.78 19.71 -7.25
N PRO A 155 7.48 20.90 -6.67
CA PRO A 155 6.98 22.00 -7.47
C PRO A 155 8.09 22.40 -8.45
N SER A 156 7.96 22.03 -9.73
CA SER A 156 8.70 22.72 -10.77
C SER A 156 8.20 24.18 -10.80
N PRO A 157 9.08 25.19 -10.76
CA PRO A 157 8.67 26.57 -10.97
C PRO A 157 8.28 26.72 -12.44
N THR A 158 7.05 26.35 -12.78
CA THR A 158 6.47 26.75 -14.07
C THR A 158 6.05 28.20 -13.90
N THR A 159 6.86 29.13 -14.42
CA THR A 159 6.42 30.51 -14.65
C THR A 159 5.16 30.48 -15.51
N LEU A 160 4.01 30.73 -14.89
CA LEU A 160 2.78 31.03 -15.60
C LEU A 160 2.98 32.34 -16.35
N VAL A 161 3.05 32.27 -17.69
CA VAL A 161 2.86 33.44 -18.53
C VAL A 161 1.39 33.84 -18.44
N THR A 162 1.10 34.84 -17.61
CA THR A 162 -0.23 35.44 -17.51
C THR A 162 -0.54 36.17 -18.82
N ARG A 163 -1.27 35.54 -19.74
CA ARG A 163 -1.92 36.28 -20.82
C ARG A 163 -3.19 36.91 -20.27
N THR A 164 -3.15 38.21 -20.04
CA THR A 164 -4.32 39.04 -19.71
C THR A 164 -5.39 38.87 -20.79
N PRO A 165 -6.62 38.44 -20.48
CA PRO A 165 -7.69 38.45 -21.45
C PRO A 165 -8.19 39.88 -21.65
N THR A 166 -8.07 40.39 -22.88
CA THR A 166 -8.65 41.68 -23.29
C THR A 166 -10.18 41.57 -23.27
N ARG A 167 -10.84 42.38 -22.44
CA ARG A 167 -12.30 42.52 -22.42
C ARG A 167 -12.81 43.07 -23.76
N THR A 168 -13.64 42.33 -24.46
CA THR A 168 -14.55 42.87 -25.48
C THR A 168 -15.85 43.32 -24.80
N PRO A 169 -16.38 44.52 -25.10
CA PRO A 169 -17.62 45.00 -24.50
C PRO A 169 -18.85 44.35 -25.13
N PHE A 170 -19.77 43.87 -24.29
CA PHE A 170 -21.10 43.40 -24.68
C PHE A 170 -22.04 44.61 -24.88
N SER A 171 -22.73 44.65 -26.02
CA SER A 171 -23.85 45.57 -26.27
C SER A 171 -25.17 44.95 -25.82
N THR A 172 -25.92 45.67 -24.99
CA THR A 172 -27.25 45.30 -24.49
C THR A 172 -28.32 45.47 -25.58
N PRO A 173 -29.23 44.51 -25.80
CA PRO A 173 -30.49 44.78 -26.47
C PRO A 173 -31.65 44.88 -25.46
N THR A 174 -32.38 45.99 -25.54
CA THR A 174 -33.65 46.23 -24.84
C THR A 174 -34.80 45.93 -25.82
N ARG A 175 -35.82 45.14 -25.42
CA ARG A 175 -37.27 45.46 -25.59
C ARG A 175 -38.25 44.33 -25.18
N THR A 176 -39.15 44.73 -24.27
CA THR A 176 -40.63 44.62 -24.22
C THR A 176 -41.35 43.25 -24.18
N PRO A 177 -42.36 43.05 -23.28
CA PRO A 177 -43.07 41.78 -23.10
C PRO A 177 -44.40 41.70 -23.85
N THR A 178 -44.81 40.48 -24.28
CA THR A 178 -46.22 40.13 -24.61
C THR A 178 -46.42 38.60 -24.45
N PRO A 179 -47.59 38.10 -24.01
CA PRO A 179 -47.72 36.78 -23.37
C PRO A 179 -48.27 35.68 -24.29
N GLY A 180 -47.93 34.40 -24.02
CA GLY A 180 -48.48 33.27 -24.75
C GLY A 180 -48.12 31.89 -24.20
N ARG A 181 -49.12 31.25 -23.58
CA ARG A 181 -49.44 29.80 -23.47
C ARG A 181 -48.31 28.76 -23.41
N ALA A 182 -48.43 27.92 -22.37
CA ALA A 182 -47.71 26.68 -22.14
C ALA A 182 -47.77 25.68 -23.31
N LYS A 183 -46.63 25.04 -23.58
CA LYS A 183 -46.52 23.68 -24.15
C LYS A 183 -45.32 22.98 -23.53
N ALA A 184 -45.55 21.79 -23.00
CA ALA A 184 -44.51 20.87 -22.54
C ALA A 184 -43.72 20.33 -23.75
N TYR A 185 -42.40 20.23 -23.62
CA TYR A 185 -41.55 19.45 -24.52
C TYR A 185 -40.57 18.60 -23.70
N LEU A 186 -40.66 17.30 -23.97
CA LEU A 186 -39.76 16.22 -23.61
C LEU A 186 -38.37 16.51 -24.23
N SER A 187 -37.29 16.48 -23.44
CA SER A 187 -35.93 16.59 -23.96
C SER A 187 -35.10 15.35 -23.60
N LEU A 188 -34.83 14.52 -24.63
CA LEU A 188 -33.68 13.64 -24.65
C LEU A 188 -32.42 14.50 -24.75
N LEU A 189 -31.41 14.23 -23.93
CA LEU A 189 -30.07 14.79 -24.12
C LEU A 189 -29.07 13.66 -24.39
N LEU A 190 -28.51 13.71 -25.60
CA LEU A 190 -27.41 12.89 -26.08
C LEU A 190 -26.16 13.12 -25.21
N SER A 191 -25.55 12.04 -24.73
CA SER A 191 -24.21 12.04 -24.16
C SER A 191 -23.18 12.28 -25.26
N SER A 192 -22.49 13.42 -25.20
CA SER A 192 -21.35 13.71 -26.08
C SER A 192 -20.13 12.91 -25.64
N LEU A 193 -19.64 12.01 -26.50
CA LEU A 193 -18.38 11.29 -26.31
C LEU A 193 -17.20 12.24 -26.62
N SER A 194 -16.53 12.74 -25.59
CA SER A 194 -15.19 13.34 -25.76
C SER A 194 -14.18 12.21 -25.90
N ARG A 195 -13.63 11.99 -27.10
CA ARG A 195 -12.44 11.15 -27.29
C ARG A 195 -11.25 11.83 -26.60
N SER A 196 -10.90 11.38 -25.39
CA SER A 196 -9.63 11.70 -24.77
C SER A 196 -8.52 10.98 -25.53
N ARG A 197 -7.54 11.76 -26.00
CA ARG A 197 -6.26 11.22 -26.48
C ARG A 197 -5.58 10.56 -25.28
N PRO A 198 -5.15 9.28 -25.36
CA PRO A 198 -4.51 8.63 -24.23
C PRO A 198 -3.22 9.39 -23.91
N THR A 199 -3.20 10.04 -22.76
CA THR A 199 -1.98 10.46 -22.10
C THR A 199 -1.19 9.18 -21.81
N PRO A 200 0.12 9.10 -22.13
CA PRO A 200 0.91 7.93 -21.80
C PRO A 200 0.83 7.71 -20.29
N THR A 201 0.12 6.65 -19.90
CA THR A 201 0.01 6.20 -18.53
C THR A 201 1.42 5.88 -18.06
N ALA A 202 1.91 6.60 -17.03
CA ALA A 202 3.10 6.15 -16.32
C ALA A 202 2.82 4.73 -15.84
N THR A 203 3.66 3.78 -16.26
CA THR A 203 3.50 2.36 -15.92
C THR A 203 3.45 2.22 -14.41
N PRO A 204 2.35 1.68 -13.82
CA PRO A 204 2.35 1.28 -12.43
C PRO A 204 3.39 0.16 -12.28
N TRP A 205 4.03 0.10 -11.10
CA TRP A 205 5.15 -0.80 -10.82
C TRP A 205 4.84 -2.24 -11.25
N CYS A 206 5.88 -2.93 -11.70
CA CYS A 206 5.90 -4.12 -12.56
C CYS A 206 4.75 -5.12 -12.39
N ASP A 207 4.41 -5.43 -11.13
CA ASP A 207 3.33 -6.30 -10.70
C ASP A 207 2.75 -5.90 -9.32
N PRO A 208 1.73 -6.59 -8.78
CA PRO A 208 1.07 -6.23 -7.52
C PRO A 208 1.89 -6.42 -6.23
N TYR A 209 3.08 -7.03 -6.29
CA TYR A 209 3.89 -7.38 -5.12
C TYR A 209 5.03 -6.39 -4.86
N GLU A 210 5.21 -5.44 -5.76
CA GLU A 210 6.24 -4.42 -5.72
C GLU A 210 5.94 -3.29 -4.73
N PRO A 211 6.96 -2.74 -4.04
CA PRO A 211 8.38 -3.02 -4.20
C PRO A 211 8.81 -4.23 -3.35
N ASN A 212 9.53 -5.18 -3.92
CA ASN A 212 10.07 -6.34 -3.19
C ASN A 212 11.54 -6.69 -3.52
N ASP A 213 12.31 -5.68 -3.96
CA ASP A 213 13.71 -5.79 -4.42
C ASP A 213 14.77 -6.22 -3.40
N ASP A 214 14.51 -6.12 -2.09
CA ASP A 214 15.50 -6.45 -1.04
C ASP A 214 14.94 -7.40 0.02
N ARG A 215 15.47 -8.63 0.05
CA ARG A 215 15.18 -9.65 1.08
C ARG A 215 15.33 -9.18 2.53
N ARG A 216 16.09 -8.12 2.79
CA ARG A 216 16.32 -7.58 4.14
C ARG A 216 15.29 -6.52 4.53
N VAL A 217 14.78 -5.78 3.55
CA VAL A 217 14.06 -4.54 3.80
C VAL A 217 12.58 -4.68 3.48
N ASN A 218 12.25 -5.32 2.36
CA ASN A 218 10.88 -5.34 1.84
C ASN A 218 10.47 -6.67 1.16
N PRO A 219 10.76 -7.86 1.71
CA PRO A 219 10.17 -9.08 1.16
C PRO A 219 8.63 -9.03 1.29
N TRP A 220 7.90 -9.39 0.24
CA TRP A 220 6.44 -9.41 0.23
C TRP A 220 5.87 -10.69 0.85
N GLY A 221 4.83 -10.59 1.67
CA GLY A 221 4.22 -11.77 2.28
C GLY A 221 3.31 -11.48 3.48
N PRO A 222 2.93 -12.53 4.24
CA PRO A 222 3.42 -13.90 4.12
C PRO A 222 2.82 -14.64 2.92
N LEU A 223 3.58 -15.52 2.28
CA LEU A 223 3.06 -16.48 1.31
C LEU A 223 2.17 -17.51 2.03
N VAL A 224 1.00 -17.74 1.47
CA VAL A 224 0.00 -18.69 1.96
C VAL A 224 0.20 -20.04 1.28
N SER A 225 0.28 -21.10 2.08
CA SER A 225 0.44 -22.47 1.58
C SER A 225 -0.68 -22.83 0.59
N GLY A 226 -0.30 -23.29 -0.60
CA GLY A 226 -1.20 -23.66 -1.68
C GLY A 226 -1.68 -22.49 -2.56
N GLN A 227 -1.43 -21.24 -2.18
CA GLN A 227 -1.77 -20.08 -3.01
C GLN A 227 -0.73 -19.85 -4.11
N SER A 228 -1.20 -19.45 -5.30
CA SER A 228 -0.37 -19.10 -6.45
C SER A 228 -0.29 -17.58 -6.60
N TYR A 229 0.91 -17.07 -6.82
CA TYR A 229 1.23 -15.64 -6.93
C TYR A 229 1.75 -15.37 -8.34
N GLN A 230 1.14 -14.43 -9.06
CA GLN A 230 1.50 -14.11 -10.45
C GLN A 230 2.22 -12.77 -10.53
N ALA A 231 3.48 -12.82 -10.93
CA ALA A 231 4.45 -11.74 -10.80
C ALA A 231 5.31 -11.63 -12.06
N LYS A 232 6.17 -10.62 -12.15
CA LYS A 232 7.03 -10.34 -13.28
C LYS A 232 8.39 -9.85 -12.77
N LEU A 233 9.45 -10.16 -13.52
CA LEU A 233 10.74 -9.47 -13.37
C LEU A 233 10.83 -8.41 -14.48
N CYS A 234 10.58 -7.15 -14.14
CA CYS A 234 10.55 -6.07 -15.13
C CYS A 234 11.91 -5.37 -15.31
N ARG A 235 12.00 -4.55 -16.35
CA ARG A 235 13.12 -3.62 -16.49
C ARG A 235 13.22 -2.71 -15.25
N GLY A 236 14.34 -2.83 -14.54
CA GLY A 236 14.61 -2.07 -13.32
C GLY A 236 14.23 -2.79 -12.02
N ASP A 237 13.49 -3.89 -12.13
CA ASP A 237 13.12 -4.81 -11.05
C ASP A 237 13.67 -6.20 -11.41
N LYS A 238 14.78 -6.54 -10.78
CA LYS A 238 15.55 -7.74 -11.13
C LYS A 238 15.44 -8.83 -10.07
N GLU A 239 14.71 -8.58 -9.00
CA GLU A 239 14.73 -9.39 -7.81
C GLU A 239 13.42 -9.27 -7.05
N ASP A 240 12.67 -10.35 -7.02
CA ASP A 240 11.50 -10.48 -6.18
C ASP A 240 11.86 -11.23 -4.88
N ASN A 241 11.54 -10.63 -3.74
CA ASN A 241 11.66 -11.29 -2.45
C ASN A 241 10.29 -11.49 -1.81
N TYR A 242 10.06 -12.69 -1.30
CA TYR A 242 8.85 -13.05 -0.59
C TYR A 242 9.16 -13.65 0.76
N TYR A 243 8.32 -13.47 1.78
CA TYR A 243 8.49 -14.17 3.06
C TYR A 243 7.34 -15.13 3.36
N LEU A 244 7.61 -16.11 4.21
CA LEU A 244 6.64 -17.00 4.81
C LEU A 244 7.01 -17.29 6.27
N ASP A 245 6.01 -17.56 7.09
CA ASP A 245 6.19 -17.90 8.50
C ASP A 245 5.89 -19.39 8.73
N ALA A 246 6.92 -20.15 9.09
CA ALA A 246 6.79 -21.56 9.43
C ALA A 246 6.43 -21.72 10.92
N THR A 247 5.25 -22.28 11.20
CA THR A 247 4.78 -22.52 12.56
C THR A 247 5.24 -23.86 13.14
N THR A 248 5.80 -24.73 12.30
CA THR A 248 6.46 -25.99 12.69
C THR A 248 7.78 -26.15 11.91
N ALA A 249 8.67 -27.04 12.37
CA ALA A 249 9.72 -27.56 11.50
C ALA A 249 9.11 -28.56 10.51
N GLY A 250 9.58 -28.60 9.27
CA GLY A 250 8.92 -29.40 8.24
C GLY A 250 9.54 -29.26 6.85
N SER A 251 8.74 -29.53 5.84
CA SER A 251 9.14 -29.49 4.44
C SER A 251 8.40 -28.37 3.70
N LEU A 252 9.16 -27.60 2.92
CA LEU A 252 8.63 -26.58 2.00
C LEU A 252 8.76 -27.10 0.58
N GLN A 253 7.63 -27.24 -0.12
CA GLN A 253 7.62 -27.40 -1.57
C GLN A 253 7.45 -26.04 -2.23
N ILE A 254 8.24 -25.78 -3.27
CA ILE A 254 8.14 -24.57 -4.08
C ILE A 254 7.91 -25.01 -5.52
N ARG A 255 6.96 -24.36 -6.18
CA ARG A 255 6.74 -24.45 -7.61
C ARG A 255 6.85 -23.05 -8.21
N LEU A 256 7.73 -22.91 -9.18
CA LEU A 256 7.90 -21.69 -9.96
C LEU A 256 7.65 -22.04 -11.44
N GLN A 257 6.66 -21.39 -12.03
CA GLN A 257 6.43 -21.44 -13.47
C GLN A 257 6.90 -20.14 -14.09
N GLN A 258 7.89 -20.17 -14.97
CA GLN A 258 8.44 -18.98 -15.62
C GLN A 258 8.41 -19.11 -17.15
N PRO A 259 8.27 -17.98 -17.87
CA PRO A 259 8.36 -17.95 -19.32
C PRO A 259 9.76 -18.38 -19.81
N GLY A 260 9.82 -18.87 -21.05
CA GLY A 260 11.08 -19.32 -21.67
C GLY A 260 12.16 -18.25 -21.72
N ALA A 261 11.78 -16.95 -21.74
CA ALA A 261 12.69 -15.82 -21.74
C ALA A 261 13.52 -15.70 -20.44
N LEU A 262 13.02 -16.23 -19.32
CA LEU A 262 13.70 -16.20 -18.01
C LEU A 262 14.53 -17.48 -17.75
N VAL A 263 14.30 -18.54 -18.52
CA VAL A 263 15.04 -19.80 -18.38
C VAL A 263 16.53 -19.59 -18.68
N ASN A 264 17.40 -20.15 -17.84
CA ASN A 264 18.86 -19.95 -17.79
C ASN A 264 19.32 -18.54 -17.37
N HIS A 265 18.40 -17.66 -16.97
CA HIS A 265 18.71 -16.29 -16.60
C HIS A 265 18.30 -15.93 -15.18
N THR A 266 17.52 -16.79 -14.52
CA THR A 266 17.03 -16.56 -13.17
C THR A 266 17.54 -17.58 -12.17
N SER A 267 17.53 -17.19 -10.90
CA SER A 267 17.92 -17.97 -9.75
C SER A 267 16.81 -17.90 -8.69
N LEU A 268 16.60 -18.98 -7.94
CA LEU A 268 15.71 -18.98 -6.77
C LEU A 268 16.43 -19.60 -5.58
N TRP A 269 16.38 -18.93 -4.43
CA TRP A 269 16.96 -19.43 -3.18
C TRP A 269 16.09 -19.09 -1.97
N VAL A 270 16.05 -19.95 -0.97
CA VAL A 270 15.37 -19.70 0.31
C VAL A 270 16.38 -19.45 1.42
N TYR A 271 16.11 -18.48 2.27
CA TYR A 271 16.93 -18.07 3.40
C TYR A 271 16.12 -18.16 4.69
N SER A 272 16.79 -18.40 5.82
CA SER A 272 16.20 -18.06 7.12
C SER A 272 16.27 -16.54 7.30
N ALA A 273 15.25 -15.92 7.90
CA ALA A 273 15.28 -14.48 8.19
C ALA A 273 16.44 -14.07 9.11
N ASP A 274 16.95 -15.02 9.93
CA ASP A 274 18.11 -14.79 10.79
C ASP A 274 19.46 -14.91 10.06
N ASP A 275 19.49 -15.46 8.85
CA ASP A 275 20.70 -15.59 8.01
C ASP A 275 20.36 -15.39 6.53
N LEU A 276 20.24 -14.11 6.13
CA LEU A 276 20.02 -13.69 4.74
C LEU A 276 21.32 -13.67 3.90
N ALA A 277 22.44 -14.12 4.46
CA ALA A 277 23.71 -14.25 3.76
C ALA A 277 23.90 -15.65 3.17
N ARG A 278 23.33 -16.69 3.80
CA ARG A 278 23.48 -18.08 3.38
C ARG A 278 22.13 -18.72 3.09
N PRO A 279 21.89 -19.21 1.86
CA PRO A 279 20.66 -19.93 1.58
C PRO A 279 20.63 -21.27 2.32
N LEU A 280 19.42 -21.75 2.60
CA LEU A 280 19.22 -23.07 3.16
C LEU A 280 19.74 -24.14 2.19
N PRO A 281 20.39 -25.21 2.70
CA PRO A 281 20.89 -26.30 1.87
C PRO A 281 19.77 -26.92 1.02
N ASN A 282 20.01 -27.05 -0.29
CA ASN A 282 19.07 -27.62 -1.26
C ASN A 282 17.72 -26.88 -1.40
N CYS A 283 17.58 -25.67 -0.85
CA CYS A 283 16.39 -24.83 -1.03
C CYS A 283 16.59 -23.81 -2.16
N GLY A 284 16.77 -24.29 -3.39
CA GLY A 284 16.97 -23.41 -4.53
C GLY A 284 17.97 -23.92 -5.55
N THR A 285 18.12 -23.15 -6.64
CA THR A 285 19.12 -23.37 -7.68
C THR A 285 19.42 -22.07 -8.42
N GLY A 286 20.58 -22.03 -9.05
CA GLY A 286 20.99 -20.95 -9.95
C GLY A 286 21.99 -21.42 -11.01
N PRO A 287 21.77 -21.13 -12.30
CA PRO A 287 20.53 -20.65 -12.91
C PRO A 287 19.48 -21.77 -13.05
N ILE A 288 18.19 -21.40 -13.08
CA ILE A 288 17.07 -22.32 -13.30
C ILE A 288 16.98 -22.67 -14.79
N ARG A 289 17.04 -23.96 -15.11
CA ARG A 289 17.14 -24.47 -16.50
C ARG A 289 15.83 -24.92 -17.14
N VAL A 290 14.71 -24.75 -16.44
CA VAL A 290 13.38 -25.22 -16.87
C VAL A 290 12.31 -24.15 -16.61
N GLY A 291 11.22 -24.23 -17.37
CA GLY A 291 10.06 -23.34 -17.21
C GLY A 291 9.15 -23.73 -16.04
N ASP A 292 8.96 -25.01 -15.72
CA ASP A 292 8.25 -25.48 -14.50
C ASP A 292 9.32 -26.03 -13.54
N TYR A 293 9.82 -25.16 -12.67
CA TYR A 293 10.80 -25.50 -11.64
C TYR A 293 10.09 -25.91 -10.36
N ARG A 294 10.59 -26.98 -9.73
CA ARG A 294 10.11 -27.46 -8.44
C ARG A 294 11.28 -27.82 -7.55
N CYS A 295 11.19 -27.45 -6.28
CA CYS A 295 12.09 -27.95 -5.26
C CYS A 295 11.33 -28.27 -3.98
N THR A 296 11.91 -29.19 -3.21
CA THR A 296 11.45 -29.53 -1.88
C THR A 296 12.63 -29.41 -0.95
N CYS A 297 12.48 -28.69 0.15
CA CYS A 297 13.57 -28.51 1.07
C CYS A 297 13.11 -28.41 2.52
N SER A 298 14.03 -28.67 3.44
CA SER A 298 13.75 -28.79 4.87
C SER A 298 13.83 -27.43 5.56
N LEU A 299 12.79 -27.09 6.31
CA LEU A 299 12.76 -25.94 7.22
C LEU A 299 13.10 -26.45 8.62
N PRO A 300 14.33 -26.20 9.13
CA PRO A 300 14.85 -26.90 10.31
C PRO A 300 14.18 -26.47 11.63
N ARG A 301 13.52 -25.31 11.64
CA ARG A 301 12.87 -24.74 12.83
C ARG A 301 11.69 -23.86 12.46
N VAL A 302 10.88 -23.55 13.46
CA VAL A 302 9.86 -22.50 13.37
C VAL A 302 10.52 -21.14 13.12
N GLY A 303 9.84 -20.26 12.39
CA GLY A 303 10.31 -18.91 12.13
C GLY A 303 10.07 -18.45 10.70
N ARG A 304 10.54 -17.23 10.41
CA ARG A 304 10.40 -16.59 9.10
C ARG A 304 11.48 -17.06 8.13
N TYR A 305 11.05 -17.29 6.89
CA TYR A 305 11.93 -17.63 5.77
C TYR A 305 11.66 -16.67 4.60
N VAL A 306 12.69 -16.39 3.81
CA VAL A 306 12.59 -15.52 2.62
C VAL A 306 12.90 -16.32 1.37
N VAL A 307 11.97 -16.34 0.42
CA VAL A 307 12.14 -16.85 -0.94
C VAL A 307 12.58 -15.70 -1.82
N ARG A 308 13.76 -15.81 -2.42
CA ARG A 308 14.33 -14.81 -3.32
C ARG A 308 14.35 -15.38 -4.73
N PHE A 309 13.71 -14.70 -5.68
CA PHE A 309 13.74 -15.00 -7.10
C PHE A 309 14.35 -13.82 -7.84
N TYR A 310 15.40 -14.01 -8.63
CA TYR A 310 16.10 -12.89 -9.26
C TYR A 310 16.74 -13.25 -10.58
N SER A 311 16.96 -12.24 -11.42
CA SER A 311 17.76 -12.34 -12.63
C SER A 311 19.25 -12.28 -12.31
N GLU A 312 20.02 -13.24 -12.84
CA GLU A 312 21.48 -13.27 -12.71
C GLU A 312 22.18 -12.19 -13.55
N LYS A 313 21.45 -11.58 -14.50
CA LYS A 313 21.99 -10.57 -15.40
C LYS A 313 21.16 -9.29 -15.28
N PRO A 314 21.72 -8.24 -14.66
CA PRO A 314 20.94 -7.11 -14.17
C PRO A 314 20.28 -6.24 -15.24
N ASP A 315 20.49 -6.44 -16.56
CA ASP A 315 20.06 -5.51 -17.63
C ASP A 315 19.60 -6.15 -18.96
N VAL A 316 19.56 -7.49 -19.08
CA VAL A 316 19.46 -8.14 -20.41
C VAL A 316 18.26 -9.09 -20.55
N TYR A 317 17.75 -9.64 -19.45
CA TYR A 317 16.69 -10.64 -19.47
C TYR A 317 15.61 -10.26 -18.46
N TYR A 318 14.58 -9.62 -18.98
CA TYR A 318 13.38 -9.25 -18.26
C TYR A 318 12.18 -9.65 -19.08
N ASP A 319 11.06 -9.82 -18.41
CA ASP A 319 9.81 -10.11 -19.04
C ASP A 319 8.74 -9.12 -18.60
N ASP A 320 8.83 -7.91 -19.15
CA ASP A 320 7.82 -6.85 -18.95
C ASP A 320 6.40 -7.32 -19.40
N VAL A 321 6.34 -8.41 -20.16
CA VAL A 321 5.15 -8.88 -20.90
C VAL A 321 4.55 -10.15 -20.30
N ASN A 322 5.34 -11.12 -19.86
CA ASN A 322 4.87 -12.41 -19.37
C ASN A 322 5.06 -12.57 -17.86
N LEU A 323 4.07 -13.23 -17.24
CA LEU A 323 4.04 -13.54 -15.82
C LEU A 323 4.80 -14.82 -15.53
N TYR A 324 5.55 -14.83 -14.43
CA TYR A 324 5.85 -16.07 -13.73
C TYR A 324 4.77 -16.32 -12.67
N SER A 325 4.70 -17.56 -12.18
CA SER A 325 3.81 -17.99 -11.10
C SER A 325 4.61 -18.69 -10.02
N LEU A 326 4.52 -18.20 -8.78
CA LEU A 326 5.14 -18.80 -7.60
C LEU A 326 4.06 -19.41 -6.70
N GLN A 327 4.29 -20.63 -6.24
CA GLN A 327 3.45 -21.30 -5.25
C GLN A 327 4.33 -22.01 -4.24
N VAL A 328 3.96 -21.93 -2.96
CA VAL A 328 4.60 -22.67 -1.88
C VAL A 328 3.60 -23.62 -1.23
N MET A 329 4.04 -24.78 -0.77
CA MET A 329 3.22 -25.71 0.02
C MET A 329 4.00 -26.19 1.22
N PHE A 330 3.42 -26.02 2.40
CA PHE A 330 3.95 -26.49 3.66
C PHE A 330 3.49 -27.93 3.94
N GLN A 331 4.41 -28.81 4.35
CA GLN A 331 4.17 -30.21 4.67
C GLN A 331 4.85 -30.62 5.98
#